data_AF-R7T2G8-F1
#
_entry.id   AF-R7T2G8-F1
#
_cell.length_a   1.000
_cell.length_b   1.000
_cell.length_c   1.000
_cell.angle_alpha   90.00
_cell.angle_beta   90.00
_cell.angle_gamma   90.00
#
_symmetry.space_group_name_H-M   'P 1'
#
loop_
_entity.id
_entity.type
_entity.pdbx_description
1 polymer ?
#
loop_
_entity_poly.entity_id
_entity_poly.type
_entity_poly.pdbx_seq_one_letter_code
_entity_poly.pdbx_strand_id
1 'polypeptide(L)'
;MSADVPMQGDERDRMNEWVRLTSTDGYDYLVRRKVAMCSGTLKNMLSSESSFSEALSNICPMNERGIIVEKLSEYLIYKSTYEGAKKNEDIPDFQERVQPEISLELLVAADYYDA
;
A
#
# COMPACT_ATOMS: atom_id res chain seq x y z
N MET A 1 29.88 -29.53 9.06
CA MET A 1 29.68 -28.25 8.34
C MET A 1 28.18 -28.11 8.17
N SER A 2 27.54 -27.45 9.14
CA SER A 2 26.10 -27.28 9.20
C SER A 2 25.68 -26.28 8.12
N ALA A 3 24.73 -26.68 7.28
CA ALA A 3 24.10 -25.78 6.34
C ALA A 3 23.02 -25.00 7.09
N ASP A 4 23.27 -23.73 7.38
CA ASP A 4 22.23 -22.78 7.77
C ASP A 4 21.35 -22.50 6.55
N VAL A 5 20.15 -23.08 6.56
CA VAL A 5 19.07 -22.77 5.60
C VAL A 5 18.21 -21.67 6.23
N PRO A 6 18.16 -20.44 5.67
CA PRO A 6 17.37 -19.37 6.29
C PRO A 6 15.86 -19.58 6.06
N MET A 7 15.15 -19.85 7.16
CA MET A 7 13.96 -19.13 7.65
C MET A 7 12.91 -18.62 6.64
N GLN A 8 12.20 -19.51 5.93
CA GLN A 8 11.00 -19.17 5.12
C GLN A 8 9.71 -18.89 5.93
N GLY A 9 9.79 -18.81 7.26
CA GLY A 9 8.65 -18.53 8.14
C GLY A 9 8.37 -17.03 8.35
N ASP A 10 9.41 -16.20 8.33
CA ASP A 10 9.37 -14.83 8.86
C ASP A 10 8.74 -13.81 7.90
N GLU A 11 8.86 -14.02 6.58
CA GLU A 11 8.36 -13.07 5.57
C GLU A 11 6.84 -13.11 5.38
N ARG A 12 6.21 -14.28 5.51
CA ARG A 12 4.75 -14.42 5.40
C ARG A 12 4.04 -13.74 6.57
N ASP A 13 4.64 -13.78 7.74
CA ASP A 13 4.12 -13.09 8.93
C ASP A 13 4.28 -11.57 8.78
N ARG A 14 5.44 -11.10 8.28
CA ARG A 14 5.64 -9.68 7.94
C ARG A 14 4.61 -9.12 6.96
N MET A 15 4.18 -9.90 5.97
CA MET A 15 3.18 -9.47 4.99
C MET A 15 1.77 -9.28 5.58
N ASN A 16 1.49 -9.88 6.74
CA ASN A 16 0.25 -9.69 7.49
C ASN A 16 0.32 -8.55 8.52
N GLU A 17 1.49 -7.94 8.71
CA GLU A 17 1.64 -6.79 9.60
C GLU A 17 0.88 -5.56 9.07
N TRP A 18 0.60 -4.65 9.99
CA TRP A 18 0.01 -3.36 9.67
C TRP A 18 1.09 -2.33 9.39
N VAL A 19 0.85 -1.54 8.35
CA VAL A 19 1.62 -0.35 8.01
C VAL A 19 0.71 0.85 8.19
N ARG A 20 1.25 1.92 8.77
CA ARG A 20 0.56 3.18 9.00
C ARG A 20 0.99 4.19 7.95
N LEU A 21 0.03 4.67 7.16
CA LEU A 21 0.22 5.79 6.23
C LEU A 21 -0.27 7.06 6.90
N THR A 22 0.61 8.04 7.11
CA THR A 22 0.27 9.29 7.79
C THR A 22 0.17 10.42 6.78
N SER A 23 -1.01 11.05 6.66
CA SER A 23 -1.24 12.16 5.74
C SER A 23 -0.69 13.50 6.26
N THR A 24 -0.58 14.48 5.36
CA THR A 24 -0.09 15.84 5.68
C THR A 24 -1.00 16.62 6.64
N ASP A 25 -2.28 16.29 6.68
CA ASP A 25 -3.30 16.86 7.58
C ASP A 25 -3.48 16.04 8.87
N GLY A 26 -2.63 15.04 9.11
CA GLY A 26 -2.50 14.36 10.40
C GLY A 26 -3.42 13.15 10.61
N TYR A 27 -3.99 12.60 9.54
CA TYR A 27 -4.75 11.34 9.61
C TYR A 27 -3.82 10.14 9.43
N ASP A 28 -4.09 9.09 10.21
CA ASP A 28 -3.36 7.83 10.15
C ASP A 28 -4.25 6.74 9.56
N TYR A 29 -3.79 6.11 8.48
CA TYR A 29 -4.48 4.99 7.81
C TYR A 29 -3.69 3.71 8.01
N LEU A 30 -4.32 2.69 8.61
CA LEU A 30 -3.71 1.38 8.77
C LEU A 30 -4.10 0.45 7.61
N VAL A 31 -3.10 -0.01 6.87
CA VAL A 31 -3.25 -0.99 5.78
C VAL A 31 -2.36 -2.20 6.03
N ARG A 32 -2.76 -3.37 5.52
CA ARG A 32 -1.88 -4.54 5.60
C ARG A 32 -0.65 -4.32 4.73
N ARG A 33 0.53 -4.76 5.19
CA ARG A 33 1.78 -4.66 4.42
C ARG A 33 1.62 -5.26 3.03
N LYS A 34 0.99 -6.42 2.88
CA LYS A 34 0.73 -7.03 1.56
C LYS A 34 -0.01 -6.11 0.58
N VAL A 35 -0.89 -5.23 1.09
CA VAL A 35 -1.67 -4.28 0.29
C VAL A 35 -0.81 -3.06 -0.03
N ALA A 36 -0.08 -2.52 0.94
CA ALA A 36 0.86 -1.43 0.71
C ALA A 36 1.94 -1.80 -0.33
N MET A 37 2.36 -3.07 -0.35
CA MET A 37 3.33 -3.61 -1.33
C MET A 37 2.81 -3.68 -2.77
N CYS A 38 1.51 -3.45 -3.02
CA CYS A 38 0.95 -3.31 -4.36
C CYS A 38 1.33 -1.98 -5.03
N SER A 39 1.81 -1.01 -4.24
CA SER A 39 2.41 0.24 -4.71
C SER A 39 3.93 0.07 -4.83
N GLY A 40 4.49 0.40 -5.99
CA GLY A 40 5.93 0.31 -6.22
C GLY A 40 6.73 1.22 -5.29
N THR A 41 6.26 2.45 -5.08
CA THR A 41 6.91 3.44 -4.21
C THR A 41 6.85 3.04 -2.74
N LEU A 42 5.67 2.63 -2.24
CA LEU A 42 5.53 2.17 -0.85
C LEU A 42 6.33 0.89 -0.62
N LYS A 43 6.37 -0.02 -1.59
CA LYS A 43 7.23 -1.20 -1.52
C LYS A 43 8.70 -0.83 -1.33
N ASN A 44 9.21 0.15 -2.07
CA ASN A 44 10.59 0.62 -1.93
C ASN A 44 10.84 1.25 -0.55
N MET A 45 9.90 2.02 -0.02
CA MET A 45 10.00 2.64 1.31
C MET A 45 9.95 1.62 2.46
N LEU A 46 9.17 0.54 2.29
CA LEU A 46 8.94 -0.49 3.32
C LEU A 46 9.88 -1.70 3.22
N SER A 47 10.73 -1.75 2.18
CA SER A 47 11.65 -2.86 1.97
C SER A 47 12.83 -2.78 2.94
N SER A 48 13.16 -3.90 3.59
CA SER A 48 14.23 -4.02 4.59
C SER A 48 15.65 -3.78 4.03
N GLU A 49 15.81 -3.78 2.71
CA GLU A 49 17.06 -3.41 2.03
C GLU A 49 17.26 -1.89 1.95
N SER A 50 16.21 -1.11 2.19
CA SER A 50 16.36 0.34 2.37
C SER A 50 16.90 0.60 3.77
N SER A 51 17.99 1.37 3.89
CA SER A 51 18.51 1.85 5.19
C SER A 51 17.59 2.89 5.84
N PHE A 52 16.28 2.84 5.56
CA PHE A 52 15.30 3.85 5.92
C PHE A 52 14.57 3.48 7.21
N SER A 53 14.37 4.46 8.09
CA SER A 53 13.72 4.27 9.40
C SER A 53 12.28 3.75 9.31
N GLU A 54 11.65 3.88 8.15
CA GLU A 54 10.26 3.47 7.89
C GLU A 54 10.12 1.95 7.79
N ALA A 55 11.12 1.25 7.24
CA ALA A 55 11.14 -0.20 7.18
C ALA A 55 11.20 -0.86 8.57
N LEU A 56 11.74 -0.14 9.56
CA LEU A 56 11.81 -0.59 10.96
C LEU A 56 10.60 -0.17 11.79
N SER A 57 9.93 0.93 11.43
CA SER A 57 8.84 1.52 12.23
C SER A 57 7.44 1.26 11.68
N ASN A 58 7.31 0.72 10.47
CA ASN A 58 6.04 0.46 9.77
C ASN A 58 5.18 1.72 9.61
N ILE A 59 5.80 2.89 9.63
CA ILE A 59 5.14 4.19 9.48
C ILE A 59 5.71 4.83 8.22
N CYS A 60 4.83 5.17 7.28
CA CYS A 60 5.17 5.86 6.05
C CYS A 60 4.46 7.22 6.02
N PRO A 61 5.19 8.33 6.14
CA PRO A 61 4.65 9.67 5.96
C PRO A 61 4.33 9.89 4.48
N MET A 62 3.11 10.32 4.20
CA MET A 62 2.62 10.63 2.87
C MET A 62 2.69 12.14 2.64
N ASN A 63 2.89 12.54 1.39
CA ASN A 63 2.90 13.96 1.02
C ASN A 63 1.49 14.47 0.60
N GLU A 64 0.48 13.62 0.75
CA GLU A 64 -0.90 13.89 0.32
C GLU A 64 -1.81 14.19 1.51
N ARG A 65 -2.96 14.83 1.24
CA ARG A 65 -4.01 15.05 2.25
C ARG A 65 -4.79 13.77 2.54
N GLY A 66 -5.47 13.71 3.68
CA GLY A 66 -6.13 12.51 4.18
C GLY A 66 -7.08 11.88 3.17
N ILE A 67 -7.93 12.68 2.52
CA ILE A 67 -8.88 12.18 1.51
C ILE A 67 -8.21 11.46 0.33
N ILE A 68 -6.99 11.87 -0.03
CA ILE A 68 -6.23 11.26 -1.11
C ILE A 68 -5.57 9.97 -0.62
N VAL A 69 -4.97 9.99 0.58
CA VAL A 69 -4.39 8.78 1.20
C VAL A 69 -5.46 7.72 1.45
N GLU A 70 -6.67 8.12 1.83
CA GLU A 70 -7.84 7.25 1.98
C GLU A 70 -8.18 6.56 0.65
N LYS A 71 -8.36 7.33 -0.42
CA LYS A 71 -8.72 6.79 -1.74
C LYS A 71 -7.62 5.94 -2.36
N LEU A 72 -6.36 6.33 -2.16
CA LEU A 72 -5.21 5.52 -2.55
C LEU A 72 -5.21 4.18 -1.79
N SER A 73 -5.47 4.21 -0.48
CA SER A 73 -5.56 3.00 0.35
C SER A 73 -6.71 2.09 -0.09
N GLU A 74 -7.89 2.65 -0.37
CA GLU A 74 -9.03 1.91 -0.93
C GLU A 74 -8.67 1.28 -2.28
N TYR A 75 -7.96 2.01 -3.14
CA TYR A 75 -7.53 1.50 -4.44
C TYR A 75 -6.53 0.35 -4.31
N LEU A 76 -5.55 0.46 -3.41
CA LEU A 76 -4.60 -0.64 -3.17
C LEU A 76 -5.31 -1.89 -2.65
N ILE A 77 -6.33 -1.74 -1.78
CA ILE A 77 -7.16 -2.86 -1.32
C ILE A 77 -7.92 -3.47 -2.50
N TYR A 78 -8.55 -2.63 -3.33
CA TYR A 78 -9.27 -3.05 -4.53
C TYR A 78 -8.34 -3.82 -5.48
N LYS A 79 -7.18 -3.26 -5.83
CA LYS A 79 -6.15 -3.90 -6.65
C LYS A 79 -5.74 -5.25 -6.06
N SER A 80 -5.37 -5.31 -4.78
CA SER A 80 -4.97 -6.56 -4.11
C SER A 80 -6.08 -7.61 -4.07
N THR A 81 -7.34 -7.19 -4.00
CA THR A 81 -8.50 -8.09 -3.96
C THR A 81 -8.78 -8.69 -5.33
N TYR A 82 -8.65 -7.90 -6.41
CA TYR A 82 -9.07 -8.29 -7.76
C TYR A 82 -7.92 -8.59 -8.73
N GLU A 83 -6.65 -8.45 -8.34
CA GLU A 83 -5.46 -8.74 -9.17
C GLU A 83 -5.47 -10.18 -9.74
N GLY A 84 -6.04 -11.14 -9.00
CA GLY A 84 -6.18 -12.54 -9.42
C GLY A 84 -7.61 -12.96 -9.82
N ALA A 85 -8.51 -12.00 -10.02
CA ALA A 85 -9.92 -12.29 -10.29
C ALA A 85 -10.10 -13.11 -11.57
N LYS A 86 -11.05 -14.05 -11.54
CA LYS A 86 -11.35 -14.89 -12.72
C LYS A 86 -12.16 -14.08 -13.74
N LYS A 87 -12.10 -14.46 -15.03
CA LYS A 87 -12.85 -13.79 -16.12
C LYS A 87 -14.37 -13.68 -15.92
N ASN A 88 -14.95 -14.47 -15.02
CA ASN A 88 -16.40 -14.50 -14.75
C ASN A 88 -16.75 -13.89 -13.38
N GLU A 89 -15.78 -13.29 -12.70
CA GLU A 89 -15.99 -12.62 -11.42
C GLU A 89 -16.45 -11.18 -11.67
N ASP A 90 -17.43 -10.75 -10.90
CA ASP A 90 -17.96 -9.39 -11.00
C ASP A 90 -17.03 -8.43 -10.26
N ILE A 91 -16.35 -7.56 -11.03
CA ILE A 91 -15.39 -6.59 -10.50
C ILE A 91 -16.08 -5.23 -10.48
N PRO A 92 -16.29 -4.63 -9.29
CA PRO A 92 -16.97 -3.34 -9.19
C PRO A 92 -16.10 -2.23 -9.78
N ASP A 93 -16.72 -1.25 -10.45
CA ASP A 93 -15.99 -0.10 -10.98
C ASP A 93 -15.50 0.80 -9.83
N PHE A 94 -14.19 0.91 -9.68
CA PHE A 94 -13.59 1.76 -8.65
C PHE A 94 -13.88 3.25 -8.89
N GLN A 95 -14.11 3.66 -10.15
CA GLN A 95 -14.37 5.07 -10.49
C GLN A 95 -15.63 5.61 -9.79
N GLU A 96 -16.62 4.77 -9.49
CA GLU A 96 -17.82 5.16 -8.75
C GLU A 96 -17.53 5.62 -7.30
N ARG A 97 -16.35 5.27 -6.77
CA ARG A 97 -15.89 5.66 -5.42
C ARG A 97 -15.06 6.94 -5.41
N VAL A 98 -14.73 7.49 -6.57
CA VAL A 98 -13.89 8.68 -6.72
C VAL A 98 -14.75 9.91 -6.97
N GLN A 99 -14.63 10.90 -6.08
CA GLN A 99 -15.33 12.16 -6.23
C GLN A 99 -14.65 13.02 -7.32
N PRO A 100 -15.40 13.64 -8.25
CA PRO A 100 -14.82 14.49 -9.30
C PRO A 100 -13.88 15.58 -8.77
N GLU A 101 -14.16 16.10 -7.58
CA GLU A 101 -13.43 17.18 -6.92
C GLU A 101 -11.99 16.78 -6.54
N ILE A 102 -11.70 15.49 -6.37
CA ILE A 102 -10.38 14.97 -5.97
C ILE A 102 -9.67 14.20 -7.09
N SER A 103 -10.32 13.96 -8.23
CA SER A 103 -9.81 13.06 -9.27
C SER A 103 -8.43 13.44 -9.81
N LEU A 104 -8.15 14.73 -9.98
CA LEU A 104 -6.85 15.19 -10.48
C LEU A 104 -5.73 15.02 -9.43
N GLU A 105 -6.02 15.32 -8.16
CA GLU A 105 -5.08 15.15 -7.05
C GLU A 105 -4.78 13.65 -6.83
N LEU A 106 -5.82 12.81 -6.86
CA LEU A 106 -5.69 11.36 -6.76
C LEU A 106 -4.90 10.77 -7.93
N LEU A 107 -5.08 11.28 -9.15
CA LEU A 107 -4.32 10.84 -10.32
C LEU A 107 -2.81 11.11 -10.17
N VAL A 108 -2.45 12.30 -9.69
CA VAL A 108 -1.04 12.67 -9.45
C VAL A 108 -0.45 11.80 -8.35
N ALA A 109 -1.19 11.57 -7.27
CA ALA A 109 -0.76 10.68 -6.20
C ALA A 109 -0.59 9.24 -6.70
N ALA A 110 -1.54 8.70 -7.47
CA ALA A 110 -1.48 7.34 -8.01
C ALA A 110 -0.24 7.13 -8.89
N ASP A 111 0.08 8.10 -9.75
CA ASP A 111 1.29 8.09 -10.58
C ASP A 111 2.57 8.08 -9.72
N TYR A 112 2.65 8.95 -8.71
CA TYR A 112 3.81 9.00 -7.80
C TYR A 112 3.99 7.71 -7.00
N TYR A 113 2.89 7.14 -6.50
CA TYR A 113 2.95 5.92 -5.69
C TYR A 113 3.03 4.64 -6.54
N ASP A 114 3.03 4.73 -7.87
CA ASP A 114 2.98 3.55 -8.76
C ASP A 114 1.89 2.57 -8.30
N ALA A 115 0.70 3.13 -8.08
CA ALA A 115 -0.45 2.45 -7.49
C ALA A 115 -1.30 1.78 -8.57
#